data_AF-A0A7W7AZG4-F1
#
_entry.id   AF-A0A7W7AZG4-F1
#
_cell.length_a   1.000
_cell.length_b   1.000
_cell.length_c   1.000
_cell.angle_alpha   90.00
_cell.angle_beta   90.00
_cell.angle_gamma   90.00
#
_symmetry.space_group_name_H-M   'P 1'
#
loop_
_entity.id
_entity.type
_entity.pdbx_description
1 polymer ?
#
loop_
_entity_poly.entity_id
_entity_poly.type
_entity_poly.pdbx_seq_one_letter_code
_entity_poly.pdbx_strand_id
1 'polypeptide(L)'
;MSQPIDRRAFAALGLAGALLATGARAQHTAPADAPVTQAPKKTHITMLLYPGTTVLDWVGPYEALWRVPGIEFVLAGKTTELMKSESGIIDYKANVALADIDRTDVLIIPGGAKGVMDAANDPVIAEWVRRIDRTTTYTVGICTGSLFLSQLGLLKGRRATSYWKFTNMLESGGATFVPERWVRDGKYWTSAGVSAGMDATLALIADLYGPKQAMMAQLAIEYDPKPPFDAGSVRTAPKDVIEALGGVAPPHAH
;
A
#
# COMPACT_ATOMS: atom_id res chain seq x y z
N MET A 1 9.31 28.30 33.79
CA MET A 1 10.20 29.15 32.96
C MET A 1 11.11 28.22 32.19
N SER A 2 10.70 27.85 30.98
CA SER A 2 11.38 26.86 30.15
C SER A 2 12.07 27.58 28.99
N GLN A 3 13.39 27.40 28.88
CA GLN A 3 14.20 27.92 27.78
C GLN A 3 13.92 27.09 26.49
N PRO A 4 13.83 27.72 25.31
CA PRO A 4 13.58 27.01 24.06
C PRO A 4 14.85 26.37 23.48
N ILE A 5 14.72 25.14 22.99
CA ILE A 5 15.76 24.43 22.25
C ILE A 5 15.84 25.00 20.83
N ASP A 6 17.03 25.44 20.45
CA ASP A 6 17.40 26.04 19.16
C ASP A 6 17.26 25.01 18.01
N ARG A 7 16.70 25.46 16.88
CA ARG A 7 16.33 24.65 15.69
C ARG A 7 17.41 24.63 14.60
N ARG A 8 18.68 24.83 14.95
CA ARG A 8 19.78 24.87 13.97
C ARG A 8 20.91 23.91 14.33
N ALA A 9 20.72 22.63 14.03
CA ALA A 9 21.83 21.69 13.93
C ALA A 9 21.44 20.48 13.09
N PHE A 10 21.50 20.60 11.75
CA PHE A 10 21.82 19.47 10.87
C PHE A 10 22.40 20.04 9.56
N ALA A 11 23.69 20.38 9.62
CA ALA A 11 24.52 20.60 8.45
C ALA A 11 25.92 20.06 8.73
N ALA A 12 26.44 19.33 7.74
CA ALA A 12 27.83 18.91 7.54
C ALA A 12 28.41 17.82 8.45
N LEU A 13 28.67 16.66 7.85
CA LEU A 13 29.95 15.96 8.03
C LEU A 13 30.41 15.36 6.70
N GLY A 14 31.40 16.04 6.11
CA GLY A 14 32.25 15.52 5.05
C GLY A 14 33.62 15.14 5.62
N LEU A 15 34.08 13.95 5.19
CA LEU A 15 35.43 13.39 5.00
C LEU A 15 36.63 13.85 5.88
N ALA A 16 37.42 12.87 6.35
CA ALA A 16 38.66 12.42 5.68
C ALA A 16 39.45 11.35 6.47
N GLY A 17 40.11 10.42 5.76
CA GLY A 17 41.16 9.55 6.31
C GLY A 17 41.45 8.31 5.45
N ALA A 18 42.38 8.43 4.50
CA ALA A 18 42.78 7.39 3.53
C ALA A 18 43.98 6.56 4.00
N LEU A 19 44.11 5.30 3.52
CA LEU A 19 45.40 4.70 3.08
C LEU A 19 45.25 3.35 2.33
N LEU A 20 45.55 3.45 1.02
CA LEU A 20 46.19 2.53 0.05
C LEU A 20 46.04 1.00 0.14
N ALA A 21 45.44 0.42 -0.91
CA ALA A 21 45.88 -0.85 -1.50
C ALA A 21 45.78 -0.80 -3.03
N THR A 22 46.91 -1.09 -3.69
CA THR A 22 47.11 -1.09 -5.14
C THR A 22 46.52 -2.33 -5.79
N GLY A 23 45.69 -2.13 -6.83
CA GLY A 23 45.25 -3.19 -7.72
C GLY A 23 44.63 -2.59 -8.98
N ALA A 24 45.39 -2.59 -10.08
CA ALA A 24 44.89 -2.19 -11.38
C ALA A 24 43.80 -3.17 -11.83
N ARG A 25 42.59 -2.66 -12.13
CA ARG A 25 41.57 -3.41 -12.86
C ARG A 25 40.87 -2.49 -13.85
N ALA A 26 40.74 -3.03 -15.06
CA ALA A 26 40.33 -2.39 -16.30
C ALA A 26 39.21 -1.35 -16.17
N GLN A 27 39.43 -0.18 -16.78
CA GLN A 27 38.41 0.82 -17.04
C GLN A 27 37.38 0.23 -18.01
N HIS A 28 36.23 -0.18 -17.48
CA HIS A 28 35.03 -0.34 -18.27
C HIS A 28 34.40 1.05 -18.36
N THR A 29 34.63 1.74 -19.48
CA THR A 29 33.93 2.99 -19.78
C THR A 29 32.46 2.65 -20.00
N ALA A 30 31.65 2.82 -18.96
CA ALA A 30 30.20 2.86 -19.11
C ALA A 30 29.87 4.00 -20.08
N PRO A 31 28.96 3.80 -21.04
CA PRO A 31 28.48 4.90 -21.88
C PRO A 31 27.87 5.96 -20.96
N ALA A 32 28.20 7.22 -21.20
CA ALA A 32 27.64 8.35 -20.48
C ALA A 32 26.13 8.40 -20.75
N ASP A 33 25.32 8.07 -19.74
CA ASP A 33 23.87 8.31 -19.79
C ASP A 33 23.66 9.83 -19.84
N ALA A 34 23.05 10.28 -20.94
CA ALA A 34 22.61 11.65 -21.12
C ALA A 34 21.68 12.06 -19.96
N PRO A 35 21.65 13.34 -19.55
CA PRO A 35 20.69 13.79 -18.56
C PRO A 35 19.29 13.68 -19.18
N VAL A 36 18.48 12.75 -18.70
CA VAL A 36 17.04 12.75 -18.99
C VAL A 36 16.41 13.85 -18.16
N THR A 37 16.49 15.08 -18.65
CA THR A 37 15.76 16.25 -18.13
C THR A 37 14.34 16.26 -18.69
N GLN A 38 13.53 15.26 -18.32
CA GLN A 38 12.07 15.41 -18.30
C GLN A 38 11.63 15.48 -16.86
N ALA A 39 10.84 16.51 -16.53
CA ALA A 39 10.18 16.57 -15.23
C ALA A 39 9.38 15.27 -15.04
N PRO A 40 9.46 14.63 -13.87
CA PRO A 40 8.79 13.35 -13.64
C PRO A 40 7.29 13.51 -13.93
N LYS A 41 6.72 12.53 -14.65
CA LYS A 41 5.27 12.48 -14.86
C LYS A 41 4.59 12.56 -13.49
N LYS A 42 3.74 13.58 -13.33
CA LYS A 42 2.91 13.71 -12.14
C LYS A 42 1.88 12.58 -12.12
N THR A 43 1.85 11.81 -11.04
CA THR A 43 0.84 10.76 -10.81
C THR A 43 0.02 11.17 -9.61
N HIS A 44 -1.28 11.35 -9.81
CA HIS A 44 -2.22 11.62 -8.73
C HIS A 44 -2.66 10.31 -8.09
N ILE A 45 -2.47 10.19 -6.79
CA ILE A 45 -2.88 9.03 -6.01
C ILE A 45 -3.89 9.48 -4.96
N THR A 46 -5.04 8.82 -4.96
CA THR A 46 -6.09 9.02 -3.98
C THR A 46 -6.23 7.76 -3.15
N MET A 47 -6.11 7.89 -1.83
CA MET A 47 -6.41 6.81 -0.90
C MET A 47 -7.71 7.10 -0.19
N LEU A 48 -8.68 6.19 -0.33
CA LEU A 48 -9.96 6.28 0.34
C LEU A 48 -9.80 5.92 1.83
N LEU A 49 -10.23 6.81 2.71
CA LEU A 49 -10.35 6.57 4.15
C LEU A 49 -11.82 6.57 4.56
N TYR A 50 -12.15 5.69 5.49
CA TYR A 50 -13.49 5.58 6.09
C TYR A 50 -13.38 5.15 7.57
N PRO A 51 -14.44 5.34 8.38
CA PRO A 51 -14.46 4.86 9.76
C PRO A 51 -14.20 3.35 9.83
N GLY A 52 -13.29 2.94 10.71
CA GLY A 52 -12.93 1.53 10.87
C GLY A 52 -11.89 1.02 9.88
N THR A 53 -11.09 1.91 9.26
CA THR A 53 -9.95 1.49 8.44
C THR A 53 -8.86 0.87 9.34
N THR A 54 -8.24 -0.22 8.89
CA THR A 54 -7.05 -0.79 9.54
C THR A 54 -5.87 0.18 9.34
N VAL A 55 -5.21 0.62 10.42
CA VAL A 55 -4.23 1.72 10.33
C VAL A 55 -3.04 1.40 9.42
N LEU A 56 -2.49 0.19 9.53
CA LEU A 56 -1.29 -0.17 8.76
C LEU A 56 -1.57 -0.24 7.25
N ASP A 57 -2.81 -0.56 6.85
CA ASP A 57 -3.22 -0.68 5.44
C ASP A 57 -3.14 0.66 4.69
N TRP A 58 -3.20 1.79 5.40
CA TRP A 58 -3.10 3.11 4.79
C TRP A 58 -1.77 3.80 5.13
N VAL A 59 -1.31 3.72 6.39
CA VAL A 59 -0.06 4.36 6.81
C VAL A 59 1.17 3.75 6.14
N GLY A 60 1.22 2.42 5.98
CA GLY A 60 2.34 1.74 5.34
C GLY A 60 2.54 2.21 3.89
N PRO A 61 1.53 2.06 3.02
CA PRO A 61 1.57 2.56 1.65
C PRO A 61 1.82 4.07 1.57
N TYR A 62 1.15 4.87 2.40
CA TYR A 62 1.38 6.31 2.49
C TYR A 62 2.87 6.61 2.68
N GLU A 63 3.51 5.97 3.65
CA GLU A 63 4.90 6.24 4.04
C GLU A 63 5.90 5.99 2.90
N ALA A 64 5.65 4.97 2.06
CA ALA A 64 6.45 4.73 0.87
C ALA A 64 6.13 5.71 -0.28
N LEU A 65 4.85 6.02 -0.51
CA LEU A 65 4.39 6.77 -1.68
C LEU A 65 4.74 8.27 -1.62
N TRP A 66 4.55 8.94 -0.47
CA TRP A 66 4.72 10.39 -0.40
C TRP A 66 6.19 10.83 -0.63
N ARG A 67 7.15 9.91 -0.47
CA ARG A 67 8.58 10.14 -0.70
C ARG A 67 8.99 10.09 -2.17
N VAL A 68 8.13 9.60 -3.07
CA VAL A 68 8.48 9.42 -4.48
C VAL A 68 8.28 10.74 -5.24
N PRO A 69 9.32 11.31 -5.86
CA PRO A 69 9.18 12.52 -6.66
C PRO A 69 8.19 12.33 -7.82
N GLY A 70 7.25 13.26 -7.95
CA GLY A 70 6.20 13.22 -8.97
C GLY A 70 4.89 12.55 -8.51
N ILE A 71 4.83 11.97 -7.30
CA ILE A 71 3.56 11.53 -6.72
C ILE A 71 2.87 12.71 -6.01
N GLU A 72 1.63 12.98 -6.38
CA GLU A 72 0.73 13.87 -5.64
C GLU A 72 -0.32 13.01 -4.93
N PHE A 73 -0.24 12.95 -3.60
CA PHE A 73 -1.00 11.99 -2.79
C PHE A 73 -2.02 12.70 -1.90
N VAL A 74 -3.27 12.21 -1.90
CA VAL A 74 -4.35 12.72 -1.05
C VAL A 74 -5.05 11.60 -0.28
N LEU A 75 -5.48 11.91 0.94
CA LEU A 75 -6.33 11.09 1.78
C LEU A 75 -7.77 11.58 1.62
N ALA A 76 -8.60 10.82 0.93
CA ALA A 76 -9.96 11.21 0.60
C ALA A 76 -10.98 10.51 1.49
N GLY A 77 -11.98 11.23 1.95
CA GLY A 77 -13.04 10.67 2.80
C GLY A 77 -14.39 11.29 2.45
N LYS A 78 -15.48 10.62 2.84
CA LYS A 78 -16.85 11.14 2.61
C LYS A 78 -17.00 12.56 3.14
N THR A 79 -16.37 12.83 4.29
CA THR A 79 -16.14 14.16 4.86
C THR A 79 -14.67 14.27 5.31
N THR A 80 -14.25 15.46 5.74
CA THR A 80 -12.93 15.73 6.35
C THR A 80 -12.98 15.73 7.89
N GLU A 81 -14.07 15.20 8.46
CA GLU A 81 -14.23 15.05 9.90
C GLU A 81 -13.33 13.95 10.47
N LEU A 82 -13.09 14.01 11.78
CA LEU A 82 -12.38 12.94 12.49
C LEU A 82 -13.18 11.63 12.44
N MET A 83 -12.46 10.54 12.22
CA MET A 83 -12.96 9.18 12.22
C MET A 83 -12.05 8.28 13.03
N LYS A 84 -12.62 7.19 13.54
CA LYS A 84 -11.89 6.19 14.33
C LYS A 84 -11.36 5.07 13.47
N SER A 85 -10.18 4.58 13.82
CA SER A 85 -9.61 3.33 13.30
C SER A 85 -10.44 2.12 13.66
N GLU A 86 -10.16 0.99 13.01
CA GLU A 86 -10.77 -0.31 13.34
C GLU A 86 -10.69 -0.63 14.84
N SER A 87 -9.57 -0.29 15.49
CA SER A 87 -9.35 -0.50 16.93
C SER A 87 -10.17 0.43 17.84
N GLY A 88 -10.69 1.54 17.31
CA GLY A 88 -11.31 2.62 18.09
C GLY A 88 -10.34 3.57 18.81
N ILE A 89 -9.03 3.24 18.85
CA ILE A 89 -8.03 3.97 19.64
C ILE A 89 -7.49 5.19 18.88
N ILE A 90 -7.09 5.00 17.62
CA ILE A 90 -6.53 6.08 16.81
C ILE A 90 -7.66 6.86 16.12
N ASP A 91 -7.64 8.18 16.31
CA ASP A 91 -8.41 9.15 15.53
C ASP A 91 -7.56 9.66 14.35
N TYR A 92 -8.18 9.78 13.17
CA TYR A 92 -7.56 10.36 11.97
C TYR A 92 -8.63 11.04 11.11
N LYS A 93 -8.23 11.75 10.06
CA LYS A 93 -9.16 12.36 9.10
C LYS A 93 -8.61 12.31 7.68
N ALA A 94 -9.51 12.35 6.72
CA ALA A 94 -9.19 12.68 5.34
C ALA A 94 -8.82 14.18 5.23
N ASN A 95 -7.97 14.52 4.27
CA ASN A 95 -7.63 15.92 3.97
C ASN A 95 -8.42 16.49 2.78
N VAL A 96 -9.09 15.65 1.98
CA VAL A 96 -9.93 16.05 0.86
C VAL A 96 -11.29 15.32 0.93
N ALA A 97 -12.38 16.01 0.61
CA ALA A 97 -13.70 15.37 0.53
C ALA A 97 -13.87 14.65 -0.82
N LEU A 98 -14.60 13.54 -0.86
CA LEU A 98 -14.87 12.81 -2.11
C LEU A 98 -15.48 13.70 -3.20
N ALA A 99 -16.31 14.67 -2.81
CA ALA A 99 -16.98 15.59 -3.74
C ALA A 99 -16.00 16.51 -4.50
N ASP A 100 -14.79 16.71 -3.97
CA ASP A 100 -13.78 17.60 -4.56
C ASP A 100 -12.81 16.83 -5.49
N ILE A 101 -13.08 15.54 -5.76
CA ILE A 101 -12.23 14.68 -6.58
C ILE A 101 -13.03 14.15 -7.77
N ASP A 102 -12.62 14.59 -8.96
CA ASP A 102 -13.22 14.16 -10.24
C ASP A 102 -12.47 13.00 -10.89
N ARG A 103 -11.16 12.89 -10.66
CA ARG A 103 -10.28 11.88 -11.25
C ARG A 103 -9.05 11.62 -10.40
N THR A 104 -8.45 10.46 -10.59
CA THR A 104 -7.15 10.11 -10.01
C THR A 104 -6.47 9.06 -10.89
N ASP A 105 -5.13 9.00 -10.90
CA ASP A 105 -4.41 7.99 -11.69
C ASP A 105 -4.38 6.65 -10.95
N VAL A 106 -4.28 6.69 -9.62
CA VAL A 106 -4.32 5.51 -8.76
C VAL A 106 -5.30 5.71 -7.62
N LEU A 107 -6.28 4.80 -7.52
CA LEU A 107 -7.16 4.71 -6.36
C LEU A 107 -6.67 3.59 -5.44
N ILE A 108 -6.47 3.87 -4.15
CA ILE A 108 -6.12 2.89 -3.13
C ILE A 108 -7.26 2.77 -2.12
N ILE A 109 -7.74 1.55 -1.90
CA ILE A 109 -8.76 1.21 -0.91
C ILE A 109 -8.09 0.31 0.14
N PRO A 110 -7.82 0.83 1.35
CA PRO A 110 -7.31 0.04 2.46
C PRO A 110 -8.33 -0.99 2.95
N GLY A 111 -7.94 -1.86 3.87
CA GLY A 111 -8.83 -2.79 4.52
C GLY A 111 -9.52 -2.26 5.77
N GLY A 112 -10.11 -3.18 6.49
CA GLY A 112 -10.91 -2.97 7.68
C GLY A 112 -11.71 -4.23 8.03
N ALA A 113 -12.22 -4.31 9.25
CA ALA A 113 -13.15 -5.35 9.67
C ALA A 113 -14.58 -5.03 9.19
N LYS A 114 -15.44 -4.49 10.05
CA LYS A 114 -16.80 -4.09 9.66
C LYS A 114 -16.81 -2.82 8.78
N GLY A 115 -15.88 -1.89 9.02
CA GLY A 115 -15.82 -0.58 8.36
C GLY A 115 -15.72 -0.65 6.84
N VAL A 116 -14.99 -1.64 6.29
CA VAL A 116 -14.84 -1.80 4.83
C VAL A 116 -16.17 -2.16 4.15
N MET A 117 -16.99 -3.02 4.77
CA MET A 117 -18.30 -3.39 4.23
C MET A 117 -19.32 -2.27 4.40
N ASP A 118 -19.27 -1.55 5.53
CA ASP A 118 -20.12 -0.37 5.74
C ASP A 118 -19.82 0.71 4.69
N ALA A 119 -18.54 0.96 4.40
CA ALA A 119 -18.13 1.90 3.36
C ALA A 119 -18.53 1.42 1.96
N ALA A 120 -18.43 0.12 1.66
CA ALA A 120 -18.85 -0.43 0.37
C ALA A 120 -20.38 -0.37 0.16
N ASN A 121 -21.15 -0.39 1.25
CA ASN A 121 -22.61 -0.29 1.24
C ASN A 121 -23.13 1.15 1.33
N ASP A 122 -22.27 2.12 1.68
CA ASP A 122 -22.64 3.54 1.64
C ASP A 122 -22.79 3.99 0.18
N PRO A 123 -24.00 4.42 -0.26
CA PRO A 123 -24.25 4.74 -1.66
C PRO A 123 -23.36 5.86 -2.18
N VAL A 124 -23.03 6.86 -1.34
CA VAL A 124 -22.18 7.99 -1.74
C VAL A 124 -20.75 7.50 -2.04
N ILE A 125 -20.21 6.65 -1.17
CA ILE A 125 -18.85 6.12 -1.36
C ILE A 125 -18.82 5.12 -2.52
N ALA A 126 -19.80 4.23 -2.60
CA ALA A 126 -19.88 3.21 -3.64
C ALA A 126 -20.01 3.81 -5.05
N GLU A 127 -20.88 4.81 -5.22
CA GLU A 127 -21.03 5.53 -6.49
C GLU A 127 -19.78 6.32 -6.84
N TRP A 128 -19.17 6.99 -5.85
CA TRP A 128 -17.91 7.70 -6.05
C TRP A 128 -16.79 6.76 -6.52
N VAL A 129 -16.60 5.61 -5.87
CA VAL A 129 -15.57 4.64 -6.28
C VAL A 129 -15.83 4.12 -7.70
N ARG A 130 -17.07 3.77 -8.06
CA ARG A 130 -17.39 3.34 -9.43
C ARG A 130 -17.11 4.42 -10.47
N ARG A 131 -17.32 5.69 -10.13
CA ARG A 131 -16.99 6.82 -11.01
C ARG A 131 -15.49 7.00 -11.15
N ILE A 132 -14.76 7.06 -10.03
CA ILE A 132 -13.32 7.28 -10.00
C ILE A 132 -12.55 6.13 -10.66
N ASP A 133 -12.94 4.88 -10.41
CA ASP A 133 -12.32 3.70 -11.02
C ASP A 133 -12.29 3.76 -12.56
N ARG A 134 -13.27 4.42 -13.20
CA ARG A 134 -13.27 4.59 -14.67
C ARG A 134 -12.16 5.52 -15.17
N THR A 135 -11.59 6.33 -14.29
CA THR A 135 -10.54 7.31 -14.60
C THR A 135 -9.14 6.81 -14.26
N THR A 136 -9.03 5.72 -13.48
CA THR A 136 -7.75 5.24 -12.96
C THR A 136 -6.94 4.49 -14.01
N THR A 137 -5.62 4.64 -13.92
CA THR A 137 -4.67 3.67 -14.46
C THR A 137 -4.69 2.41 -13.61
N TYR A 138 -4.69 2.56 -12.27
CA TYR A 138 -4.77 1.44 -11.33
C TYR A 138 -5.77 1.65 -10.20
N THR A 139 -6.44 0.57 -9.81
CA THR A 139 -7.28 0.52 -8.62
C THR A 139 -6.76 -0.60 -7.72
N VAL A 140 -6.40 -0.25 -6.49
CA VAL A 140 -5.68 -1.09 -5.55
C VAL A 140 -6.57 -1.39 -4.34
N GLY A 141 -6.78 -2.67 -4.02
CA GLY A 141 -7.47 -3.12 -2.80
C GLY A 141 -6.49 -3.80 -1.85
N ILE A 142 -6.19 -3.19 -0.71
CA ILE A 142 -5.27 -3.75 0.29
C ILE A 142 -6.05 -4.54 1.32
N CYS A 143 -5.58 -5.74 1.68
CA CYS A 143 -6.24 -6.59 2.67
C CYS A 143 -7.71 -6.83 2.26
N THR A 144 -8.68 -6.53 3.13
CA THR A 144 -10.11 -6.61 2.84
C THR A 144 -10.64 -5.51 1.93
N GLY A 145 -9.83 -4.51 1.55
CA GLY A 145 -10.18 -3.54 0.50
C GLY A 145 -10.43 -4.20 -0.86
N SER A 146 -9.89 -5.40 -1.09
CA SER A 146 -10.28 -6.26 -2.22
C SER A 146 -11.75 -6.71 -2.15
N LEU A 147 -12.30 -6.94 -0.95
CA LEU A 147 -13.72 -7.29 -0.77
C LEU A 147 -14.62 -6.09 -1.07
N PHE A 148 -14.18 -4.87 -0.75
CA PHE A 148 -14.85 -3.64 -1.18
C PHE A 148 -15.00 -3.62 -2.70
N LEU A 149 -13.91 -3.84 -3.43
CA LEU A 149 -13.93 -3.87 -4.90
C LEU A 149 -14.80 -5.02 -5.44
N SER A 150 -14.75 -6.18 -4.79
CA SER A 150 -15.58 -7.34 -5.12
C SER A 150 -17.07 -7.05 -4.94
N GLN A 151 -17.45 -6.41 -3.82
CA GLN A 151 -18.82 -5.99 -3.52
C GLN A 151 -19.38 -5.01 -4.56
N LEU A 152 -18.52 -4.16 -5.14
CA LEU A 152 -18.92 -3.27 -6.22
C LEU A 152 -19.00 -3.95 -7.60
N GLY A 153 -18.63 -5.23 -7.69
CA GLY A 153 -18.59 -6.02 -8.91
C GLY A 153 -17.33 -5.78 -9.76
N LEU A 154 -16.35 -5.03 -9.26
CA LEU A 154 -15.17 -4.62 -10.03
C LEU A 154 -14.16 -5.75 -10.23
N LEU A 155 -14.18 -6.78 -9.36
CA LEU A 155 -13.30 -7.94 -9.45
C LEU A 155 -13.97 -9.18 -10.08
N LYS A 156 -15.18 -9.05 -10.64
CA LYS A 156 -15.88 -10.19 -11.25
C LYS A 156 -15.07 -10.76 -12.42
N GLY A 157 -14.76 -12.06 -12.36
CA GLY A 157 -13.96 -12.77 -13.35
C GLY A 157 -12.46 -12.44 -13.32
N ARG A 158 -11.97 -11.77 -12.27
CA ARG A 158 -10.56 -11.37 -12.12
C ARG A 158 -9.84 -12.25 -11.10
N ARG A 159 -8.54 -12.40 -11.26
CA ARG A 159 -7.65 -12.93 -10.22
C ARG A 159 -7.44 -11.87 -9.15
N ALA A 160 -7.56 -12.26 -7.87
CA ALA A 160 -7.34 -11.37 -6.75
C ALA A 160 -6.88 -12.13 -5.50
N THR A 161 -6.22 -11.43 -4.58
CA THR A 161 -5.93 -11.90 -3.22
C THR A 161 -6.66 -11.03 -2.19
N SER A 162 -6.70 -11.46 -0.93
CA SER A 162 -7.34 -10.73 0.17
C SER A 162 -6.76 -11.15 1.52
N TYR A 163 -7.35 -10.63 2.60
CA TYR A 163 -7.09 -11.15 3.94
C TYR A 163 -7.47 -12.63 4.03
N TRP A 164 -6.59 -13.42 4.62
CA TRP A 164 -6.64 -14.89 4.60
C TRP A 164 -7.93 -15.50 5.17
N LYS A 165 -8.64 -14.82 6.07
CA LYS A 165 -9.92 -15.31 6.62
C LYS A 165 -11.11 -15.14 5.67
N PHE A 166 -10.99 -14.28 4.65
CA PHE A 166 -12.13 -13.86 3.84
C PHE A 166 -12.00 -14.25 2.36
N THR A 167 -11.20 -15.27 2.06
CA THR A 167 -11.01 -15.77 0.69
C THR A 167 -12.33 -16.24 0.07
N ASN A 168 -13.17 -16.95 0.83
CA ASN A 168 -14.47 -17.43 0.36
C ASN A 168 -15.42 -16.27 0.00
N MET A 169 -15.32 -15.15 0.72
CA MET A 169 -16.13 -13.96 0.43
C MET A 169 -15.67 -13.28 -0.86
N LEU A 170 -14.36 -13.25 -1.10
CA LEU A 170 -13.79 -12.77 -2.36
C LEU A 170 -14.31 -13.61 -3.54
N GLU A 171 -14.29 -14.94 -3.41
CA GLU A 171 -14.76 -15.88 -4.44
C GLU A 171 -16.27 -15.79 -4.67
N SER A 172 -17.05 -15.63 -3.60
CA SER A 172 -18.50 -15.45 -3.70
C SER A 172 -18.88 -14.17 -4.46
N GLY A 173 -18.02 -13.14 -4.44
CA GLY A 173 -18.16 -11.94 -5.27
C GLY A 173 -17.74 -12.11 -6.74
N GLY A 174 -17.30 -13.32 -7.12
CA GLY A 174 -16.99 -13.69 -8.49
C GLY A 174 -15.53 -13.49 -8.90
N ALA A 175 -14.63 -13.17 -7.98
CA ALA A 175 -13.20 -13.17 -8.23
C ALA A 175 -12.60 -14.58 -8.06
N THR A 176 -11.46 -14.86 -8.67
CA THR A 176 -10.68 -16.08 -8.42
C THR A 176 -9.60 -15.77 -7.39
N PHE A 177 -9.66 -16.43 -6.23
CA PHE A 177 -8.65 -16.23 -5.19
C PHE A 177 -7.28 -16.78 -5.61
N VAL A 178 -6.23 -16.01 -5.35
CA VAL A 178 -4.83 -16.40 -5.57
C VAL A 178 -4.06 -16.21 -4.25
N PRO A 179 -3.41 -17.24 -3.70
CA PRO A 179 -2.73 -17.20 -2.40
C PRO A 179 -1.33 -16.55 -2.47
N GLU A 180 -1.26 -15.40 -3.12
CA GLU A 180 -0.06 -14.56 -3.25
C GLU A 180 -0.16 -13.32 -2.35
N ARG A 181 1.00 -12.75 -2.03
CA ARG A 181 1.09 -11.57 -1.16
C ARG A 181 0.48 -10.34 -1.81
N TRP A 182 0.58 -10.24 -3.13
CA TRP A 182 -0.15 -9.30 -3.96
C TRP A 182 -0.37 -9.90 -5.35
N VAL A 183 -1.41 -9.43 -6.03
CA VAL A 183 -1.84 -9.91 -7.35
C VAL A 183 -2.19 -8.71 -8.20
N ARG A 184 -1.76 -8.71 -9.46
CA ARG A 184 -2.20 -7.77 -10.49
C ARG A 184 -2.96 -8.52 -11.58
N ASP A 185 -4.16 -8.06 -11.90
CA ASP A 185 -4.95 -8.48 -13.06
C ASP A 185 -5.45 -7.24 -13.82
N GLY A 186 -4.80 -6.95 -14.95
CA GLY A 186 -5.07 -5.74 -15.72
C GLY A 186 -4.76 -4.47 -14.90
N LYS A 187 -5.81 -3.66 -14.67
CA LYS A 187 -5.72 -2.43 -13.88
C LYS A 187 -5.92 -2.65 -12.37
N TYR A 188 -6.38 -3.82 -11.96
CA TYR A 188 -6.68 -4.10 -10.56
C TYR A 188 -5.48 -4.72 -9.87
N TRP A 189 -5.08 -4.13 -8.75
CA TRP A 189 -4.09 -4.69 -7.84
C TRP A 189 -4.78 -5.05 -6.54
N THR A 190 -4.44 -6.19 -5.96
CA THR A 190 -4.91 -6.58 -4.63
C THR A 190 -3.77 -7.08 -3.80
N SER A 191 -3.79 -6.84 -2.49
CA SER A 191 -2.81 -7.40 -1.56
C SER A 191 -3.47 -8.29 -0.51
N ALA A 192 -2.68 -9.23 0.01
CA ALA A 192 -3.05 -10.01 1.17
C ALA A 192 -3.14 -9.13 2.42
N GLY A 193 -3.20 -9.77 3.58
CA GLY A 193 -3.43 -9.10 4.86
C GLY A 193 -2.40 -8.02 5.23
N VAL A 194 -2.93 -6.86 5.60
CA VAL A 194 -2.30 -5.82 6.41
C VAL A 194 -0.90 -5.40 5.93
N SER A 195 0.16 -6.07 6.41
CA SER A 195 1.54 -5.74 6.05
C SER A 195 1.88 -5.97 4.58
N ALA A 196 1.13 -6.85 3.90
CA ALA A 196 1.30 -7.10 2.47
C ALA A 196 1.02 -5.87 1.59
N GLY A 197 0.28 -4.88 2.11
CA GLY A 197 0.06 -3.60 1.43
C GLY A 197 1.37 -2.85 1.16
N MET A 198 2.38 -3.00 2.03
CA MET A 198 3.69 -2.38 1.82
C MET A 198 4.41 -2.98 0.60
N ASP A 199 4.46 -4.31 0.50
CA ASP A 199 5.09 -5.00 -0.63
C ASP A 199 4.38 -4.71 -1.96
N ALA A 200 3.04 -4.71 -1.93
CA ALA A 200 2.24 -4.32 -3.10
C ALA A 200 2.53 -2.88 -3.53
N THR A 201 2.75 -1.98 -2.57
CA THR A 201 3.07 -0.57 -2.83
C THR A 201 4.45 -0.41 -3.46
N LEU A 202 5.46 -1.13 -2.97
CA LEU A 202 6.79 -1.11 -3.58
C LEU A 202 6.76 -1.66 -5.02
N ALA A 203 6.00 -2.74 -5.26
CA ALA A 203 5.79 -3.27 -6.61
C ALA A 203 5.07 -2.27 -7.52
N LEU A 204 4.06 -1.55 -6.99
CA LEU A 204 3.35 -0.49 -7.70
C LEU A 204 4.27 0.69 -8.05
N ILE A 205 5.15 1.12 -7.14
CA ILE A 205 6.14 2.17 -7.43
C ILE A 205 7.09 1.71 -8.53
N ALA A 206 7.50 0.44 -8.53
CA ALA A 206 8.37 -0.11 -9.56
C ALA A 206 7.69 -0.10 -10.94
N ASP A 207 6.39 -0.39 -10.98
CA ASP A 207 5.60 -0.35 -12.23
C ASP A 207 5.41 1.09 -12.76
N LEU A 208 5.16 2.04 -11.87
CA LEU A 208 4.91 3.44 -12.24
C LEU A 208 6.17 4.23 -12.59
N TYR A 209 7.26 4.02 -11.86
CA TYR A 209 8.48 4.85 -11.90
C TYR A 209 9.76 4.06 -12.15
N GLY A 210 9.67 2.74 -12.30
CA GLY A 210 10.80 1.86 -12.52
C GLY A 210 11.44 1.34 -11.23
N PRO A 211 12.24 0.25 -11.33
CA PRO A 211 12.76 -0.46 -10.17
C PRO A 211 13.68 0.37 -9.28
N LYS A 212 14.45 1.30 -9.87
CA LYS A 212 15.35 2.18 -9.11
C LYS A 212 14.60 3.05 -8.11
N GLN A 213 13.45 3.60 -8.51
CA GLN A 213 12.65 4.45 -7.64
C GLN A 213 12.02 3.64 -6.50
N ALA A 214 11.58 2.41 -6.77
CA ALA A 214 11.09 1.50 -5.74
C ALA A 214 12.16 1.11 -4.72
N MET A 215 13.38 0.80 -5.18
CA MET A 215 14.52 0.52 -4.27
C MET A 215 14.88 1.73 -3.41
N MET A 216 14.84 2.95 -3.98
CA MET A 216 15.04 4.17 -3.20
C MET A 216 13.95 4.37 -2.14
N ALA A 217 12.68 4.16 -2.49
CA ALA A 217 11.56 4.24 -1.54
C ALA A 217 11.70 3.20 -0.42
N GLN A 218 12.07 1.96 -0.77
CA GLN A 218 12.32 0.87 0.17
C GLN A 218 13.45 1.22 1.15
N LEU A 219 14.58 1.72 0.64
CA LEU A 219 15.74 2.09 1.47
C LEU A 219 15.46 3.32 2.34
N ALA A 220 14.71 4.30 1.83
CA ALA A 220 14.40 5.54 2.56
C ALA A 220 13.60 5.32 3.85
N ILE A 221 12.94 4.17 3.97
CA ILE A 221 12.18 3.76 5.16
C ILE A 221 12.77 2.51 5.82
N GLU A 222 13.94 2.06 5.35
CA GLU A 222 14.65 0.86 5.83
C GLU A 222 13.73 -0.38 5.88
N TYR A 223 12.96 -0.62 4.81
CA TYR A 223 12.08 -1.78 4.74
C TYR A 223 12.89 -3.07 4.44
N ASP A 224 13.56 -3.58 5.48
CA ASP A 224 14.27 -4.87 5.58
C ASP A 224 13.65 -5.71 6.72
N PRO A 225 12.41 -6.20 6.56
CA PRO A 225 11.71 -6.89 7.64
C PRO A 225 12.38 -8.23 7.98
N LYS A 226 12.62 -8.47 9.26
CA LYS A 226 13.09 -9.75 9.82
C LYS A 226 12.15 -10.24 10.92
N PRO A 227 10.96 -10.79 10.56
CA PRO A 227 10.00 -11.26 11.55
C PRO A 227 10.63 -12.32 12.47
N PRO A 228 10.39 -12.27 13.79
CA PRO A 228 10.97 -13.23 14.74
C PRO A 228 10.31 -14.62 14.70
N PHE A 229 9.19 -14.78 13.98
CA PHE A 229 8.43 -16.02 13.86
C PHE A 229 7.96 -16.24 12.42
N ASP A 230 7.87 -17.50 11.99
CA ASP A 230 7.28 -17.90 10.72
C ASP A 230 5.78 -18.24 10.87
N ALA A 231 4.99 -17.25 11.26
CA ALA A 231 3.53 -17.40 11.48
C ALA A 231 2.70 -16.36 10.71
N GLY A 232 3.31 -15.69 9.72
CA GLY A 232 2.65 -14.66 8.92
C GLY A 232 1.75 -15.20 7.79
N SER A 233 1.71 -16.52 7.60
CA SER A 233 0.93 -17.19 6.57
C SER A 233 0.22 -18.42 7.15
N VAL A 234 -0.99 -18.71 6.69
CA VAL A 234 -1.69 -19.96 7.00
C VAL A 234 -0.96 -21.22 6.52
N ARG A 235 0.07 -21.05 5.66
CA ARG A 235 0.92 -22.16 5.19
C ARG A 235 2.02 -22.53 6.17
N THR A 236 2.45 -21.60 7.03
CA THR A 236 3.61 -21.78 7.92
C THR A 236 3.25 -21.68 9.39
N ALA A 237 2.18 -20.96 9.73
CA ALA A 237 1.71 -20.81 11.10
C ALA A 237 1.30 -22.17 11.71
N PRO A 238 1.62 -22.42 13.00
CA PRO A 238 1.11 -23.56 13.73
C PRO A 238 -0.43 -23.64 13.70
N LYS A 239 -0.97 -24.86 13.64
CA LYS A 239 -2.41 -25.10 13.51
C LYS A 239 -3.21 -24.48 14.65
N ASP A 240 -2.74 -24.60 15.89
CA ASP A 240 -3.38 -24.02 17.07
C ASP A 240 -3.42 -22.48 17.02
N VAL A 241 -2.39 -21.84 16.46
CA VAL A 241 -2.37 -20.39 16.23
C VAL A 241 -3.41 -19.97 15.18
N ILE A 242 -3.55 -20.74 14.10
CA ILE A 242 -4.57 -20.49 13.07
C ILE A 242 -5.98 -20.63 13.68
N GLU A 243 -6.22 -21.70 14.44
CA GLU A 243 -7.51 -22.00 15.08
C GLU A 243 -7.86 -20.98 16.17
N ALA A 244 -6.89 -20.49 16.94
CA ALA A 244 -7.11 -19.43 17.94
C ALA A 244 -7.61 -18.12 17.32
N LEU A 245 -7.29 -17.89 16.05
CA LEU A 245 -7.81 -16.76 15.27
C LEU A 245 -9.14 -17.10 14.57
N GLY A 246 -9.75 -18.25 14.82
CA GLY A 246 -10.97 -18.69 14.12
C GLY A 246 -10.74 -18.98 12.63
N GLY A 247 -9.49 -19.32 12.28
CA GLY A 247 -9.10 -19.76 10.95
C GLY A 247 -9.24 -21.26 10.76
N VAL A 248 -9.18 -21.70 9.50
CA VAL A 248 -9.07 -23.12 9.14
C VAL A 248 -7.73 -23.33 8.43
N ALA A 249 -6.90 -24.22 8.94
CA ALA A 249 -5.63 -24.56 8.30
C ALA A 249 -5.87 -25.27 6.96
N PRO A 250 -5.09 -24.96 5.90
CA PRO A 250 -5.20 -25.68 4.64
C PRO A 250 -4.86 -27.17 4.84
N PRO A 251 -5.50 -28.08 4.08
CA PRO A 251 -5.40 -29.53 4.31
C PRO A 251 -3.99 -30.15 4.17
N HIS A 252 -2.97 -29.37 3.79
CA HIS A 252 -1.61 -29.85 3.49
C HIS A 252 -0.48 -28.98 4.08
N ALA A 253 -0.65 -28.44 5.28
CA ALA A 253 0.48 -27.88 6.04
C ALA A 253 1.09 -29.00 6.91
N HIS A 254 2.11 -29.67 6.38
CA HIS A 254 2.98 -30.59 7.12
C HIS A 254 4.39 -30.01 7.18
#